data_AF-A0A433B9M5-F1
#
_entry.id   AF-A0A433B9M5-F1
#
_cell.length_a   1.000
_cell.length_b   1.000
_cell.length_c   1.000
_cell.angle_alpha   90.00
_cell.angle_beta   90.00
_cell.angle_gamma   90.00
#
_symmetry.space_group_name_H-M   'P 1'
#
loop_
_entity.id
_entity.type
_entity.pdbx_description
1 polymer ?
#
loop_
_entity_poly.entity_id
_entity_poly.type
_entity_poly.pdbx_seq_one_letter_code
_entity_poly.pdbx_strand_id
1 'polypeptide(L)'
;MWKKPRTLGMRVHQIQPHNHHHITNQLPSSHTPTTNPSRAKEIKDAKLIFNQAWKNIEDRYGRSNLYFPKEIIFLMGAPGSGKGTHTPSILHSRGITNPPICMSNLLQTPECRDLIDKGQMVSDRQVLELLFDALIKSTSDVGVLVDGFPRTEIQVECLKLIYDKMQIKTGQRLTARNHLHPHSRPVFRICVLYVDEDISVQRQLARGVMIREHNLQVRRSGQGQFWEERVTDNDETV
;
A
#
# COMPACT_ATOMS: atom_id res chain seq x y z
N MET A 1 -9.86 -42.46 -5.94
CA MET A 1 -11.10 -41.88 -5.40
C MET A 1 -10.75 -40.54 -4.76
N TRP A 2 -10.90 -39.46 -5.51
CA TRP A 2 -10.41 -38.11 -5.22
C TRP A 2 -11.44 -37.35 -4.37
N LYS A 3 -11.04 -36.81 -3.21
CA LYS A 3 -11.85 -35.82 -2.48
C LYS A 3 -11.36 -34.41 -2.84
N LYS A 4 -12.24 -33.59 -3.42
CA LYS A 4 -12.04 -32.16 -3.69
C LYS A 4 -11.71 -31.39 -2.39
N PRO A 5 -10.77 -30.43 -2.38
CA PRO A 5 -10.75 -29.39 -1.37
C PRO A 5 -11.75 -28.28 -1.72
N ARG A 6 -12.41 -27.79 -0.67
CA ARG A 6 -13.49 -26.80 -0.67
C ARG A 6 -12.92 -25.39 -0.75
N THR A 7 -13.62 -24.53 -1.51
CA THR A 7 -13.75 -23.07 -1.40
C THR A 7 -12.63 -22.26 -0.71
N LEU A 8 -11.97 -21.43 -1.53
CA LEU A 8 -11.05 -20.36 -1.18
C LEU A 8 -11.70 -19.37 -0.19
N GLY A 9 -11.27 -19.39 1.07
CA GLY A 9 -11.73 -18.45 2.10
C GLY A 9 -10.80 -17.24 2.21
N MET A 10 -11.30 -16.04 1.89
CA MET A 10 -10.68 -14.78 2.29
C MET A 10 -10.72 -14.69 3.83
N ARG A 11 -9.57 -14.67 4.51
CA ARG A 11 -9.52 -14.31 5.93
C ARG A 11 -9.35 -12.80 6.08
N VAL A 12 -10.39 -12.15 6.57
CA VAL A 12 -10.31 -10.78 7.09
C VAL A 12 -10.01 -10.88 8.58
N HIS A 13 -8.83 -10.44 9.00
CA HIS A 13 -8.54 -10.28 10.42
C HIS A 13 -9.14 -8.95 10.90
N GLN A 14 -10.22 -9.04 11.69
CA GLN A 14 -10.81 -7.93 12.42
C GLN A 14 -10.43 -8.09 13.89
N ILE A 15 -9.75 -7.11 14.47
CA ILE A 15 -9.42 -7.10 15.90
C ILE A 15 -10.57 -6.40 16.64
N GLN A 16 -11.27 -7.10 17.52
CA GLN A 16 -12.20 -6.53 18.50
C GLN A 16 -11.58 -6.57 19.91
N PRO A 17 -11.91 -5.62 20.81
CA PRO A 17 -11.44 -5.64 22.19
C PRO A 17 -12.36 -6.52 23.05
N HIS A 18 -11.81 -7.42 23.86
CA HIS A 18 -12.57 -8.21 24.85
C HIS A 18 -12.20 -7.82 26.29
N ASN A 19 -13.25 -7.70 27.11
CA ASN A 19 -13.24 -7.38 28.54
C ASN A 19 -12.66 -8.52 29.41
N HIS A 20 -12.18 -8.11 30.58
CA HIS A 20 -11.46 -8.89 31.59
C HIS A 20 -12.29 -10.03 32.24
N HIS A 21 -11.69 -11.22 32.32
CA HIS A 21 -11.81 -12.11 33.49
C HIS A 21 -10.48 -12.80 33.79
N HIS A 22 -10.13 -12.79 35.08
CA HIS A 22 -8.92 -13.32 35.70
C HIS A 22 -8.90 -14.86 35.65
N ILE A 23 -7.84 -15.44 35.08
CA ILE A 23 -7.33 -16.77 35.49
C ILE A 23 -5.81 -16.67 35.54
N THR A 24 -5.27 -16.84 36.75
CA THR A 24 -3.84 -16.88 37.08
C THR A 24 -3.26 -18.23 36.69
N ASN A 25 -2.18 -18.22 35.91
CA ASN A 25 -1.13 -19.23 36.01
C ASN A 25 0.22 -18.57 35.70
N GLN A 26 1.15 -18.63 36.66
CA GLN A 26 2.47 -18.01 36.58
C GLN A 26 3.49 -18.97 35.94
N LEU A 27 4.27 -18.46 34.99
CA LEU A 27 5.74 -18.56 34.82
C LEU A 27 6.16 -18.12 33.40
N PRO A 28 7.36 -17.54 33.17
CA PRO A 28 8.16 -16.62 33.97
C PRO A 28 8.18 -15.19 33.38
N SER A 29 8.40 -14.23 34.26
CA SER A 29 8.65 -12.82 33.98
C SER A 29 10.04 -12.58 33.36
N SER A 30 10.08 -11.91 32.20
CA SER A 30 10.90 -10.71 31.91
C SER A 30 11.27 -10.65 30.42
N HIS A 31 10.31 -10.32 29.56
CA HIS A 31 10.66 -9.63 28.32
C HIS A 31 10.86 -8.16 28.67
N THR A 32 12.06 -7.82 29.16
CA THR A 32 12.56 -6.46 28.93
C THR A 32 12.54 -6.25 27.41
N PRO A 33 11.90 -5.20 26.88
CA PRO A 33 12.06 -4.89 25.47
C PRO A 33 13.53 -4.52 25.31
N THR A 34 14.34 -5.45 24.79
CA THR A 34 15.68 -5.13 24.33
C THR A 34 15.51 -4.09 23.22
N THR A 35 15.67 -2.82 23.59
CA THR A 35 15.65 -1.70 22.67
C THR A 35 16.87 -1.86 21.77
N ASN A 36 16.68 -2.51 20.63
CA ASN A 36 17.70 -2.66 19.61
C ASN A 36 18.09 -1.24 19.13
N PRO A 37 19.35 -0.79 19.32
CA PRO A 37 19.77 0.56 18.96
C PRO A 37 19.52 0.90 17.47
N SER A 38 19.57 -0.11 16.58
CA SER A 38 19.24 0.03 15.15
C SER A 38 17.77 0.43 14.95
N ARG A 39 16.86 -0.24 15.67
CA ARG A 39 15.42 0.04 15.61
C ARG A 39 15.09 1.46 16.08
N ALA A 40 15.75 1.90 17.15
CA ALA A 40 15.57 3.26 17.66
C ALA A 40 16.07 4.32 16.68
N LYS A 41 17.16 4.04 15.94
CA LYS A 41 17.66 4.89 14.85
C LYS A 41 16.66 4.96 13.70
N GLU A 42 16.17 3.82 13.20
CA GLU A 42 15.16 3.75 12.14
C GLU A 42 13.90 4.55 12.48
N ILE A 43 13.41 4.47 13.71
CA ILE A 43 12.24 5.24 14.17
C ILE A 43 12.52 6.75 14.15
N LYS A 44 13.73 7.18 14.55
CA LYS A 44 14.12 8.59 14.49
C LYS A 44 14.20 9.07 13.04
N ASP A 45 14.81 8.28 12.17
CA ASP A 45 14.94 8.59 10.75
C ASP A 45 13.56 8.68 10.08
N ALA A 46 12.66 7.73 10.37
CA ALA A 46 11.29 7.75 9.89
C ALA A 46 10.51 8.98 10.35
N LYS A 47 10.64 9.40 11.62
CA LYS A 47 10.02 10.63 12.12
C LYS A 47 10.52 11.88 11.39
N LEU A 48 11.82 11.97 11.14
CA LEU A 48 12.41 13.09 10.40
C LEU A 48 11.89 13.14 8.96
N ILE A 49 11.94 11.99 8.27
CA ILE A 49 11.44 11.82 6.90
C ILE A 49 9.96 12.19 6.81
N PHE A 50 9.14 11.64 7.71
CA PHE A 50 7.71 11.90 7.78
C PHE A 50 7.42 13.38 8.01
N ASN A 51 8.05 14.01 9.01
CA ASN A 51 7.79 15.40 9.35
C ASN A 51 8.16 16.34 8.19
N GLN A 52 9.23 16.04 7.46
CA GLN A 52 9.59 16.83 6.28
C GLN A 52 8.59 16.66 5.14
N ALA A 53 8.22 15.41 4.80
CA ALA A 53 7.20 15.14 3.79
C ALA A 53 5.85 15.79 4.14
N TRP A 54 5.43 15.64 5.40
CA TRP A 54 4.18 16.20 5.91
C TRP A 54 4.17 17.73 5.86
N LYS A 55 5.28 18.38 6.25
CA LYS A 55 5.42 19.83 6.15
C LYS A 55 5.27 20.29 4.70
N ASN A 56 5.93 19.63 3.75
CA ASN A 56 5.83 19.98 2.33
C ASN A 56 4.38 19.86 1.81
N ILE A 57 3.62 18.87 2.31
CA ILE A 57 2.19 18.71 2.00
C ILE A 57 1.34 19.81 2.66
N GLU A 58 1.61 20.15 3.93
CA GLU A 58 0.94 21.27 4.62
C GLU A 58 1.18 22.62 3.90
N ASP A 59 2.41 22.86 3.46
CA ASP A 59 2.79 24.09 2.76
C ASP A 59 2.10 24.19 1.39
N ARG A 60 1.90 23.05 0.71
CA ARG A 60 1.25 22.99 -0.62
C ARG A 60 -0.28 23.14 -0.55
N TYR A 61 -0.93 22.42 0.35
CA TYR A 61 -2.40 22.34 0.40
C TYR A 61 -3.03 23.23 1.47
N GLY A 62 -2.25 23.65 2.47
CA GLY A 62 -2.74 24.32 3.67
C GLY A 62 -3.25 23.33 4.72
N ARG A 63 -2.94 23.59 5.98
CA ARG A 63 -3.26 22.70 7.13
C ARG A 63 -4.74 22.34 7.26
N SER A 64 -5.63 23.25 6.86
CA SER A 64 -7.09 23.08 6.95
C SER A 64 -7.69 22.25 5.80
N ASN A 65 -6.95 22.06 4.70
CA ASN A 65 -7.47 21.44 3.48
C ASN A 65 -6.96 20.01 3.26
N LEU A 66 -6.36 19.41 4.29
CA LEU A 66 -5.88 18.04 4.25
C LEU A 66 -7.03 17.08 4.57
N TYR A 67 -7.70 16.61 3.52
CA TYR A 67 -8.76 15.61 3.58
C TYR A 67 -8.23 14.29 3.01
N PHE A 68 -8.44 13.19 3.73
CA PHE A 68 -7.98 11.87 3.32
C PHE A 68 -9.17 10.91 3.20
N PRO A 69 -9.09 9.88 2.35
CA PRO A 69 -10.07 8.80 2.30
C PRO A 69 -10.31 8.17 3.67
N LYS A 70 -11.59 7.90 3.98
CA LYS A 70 -11.99 7.29 5.26
C LYS A 70 -11.44 5.87 5.45
N GLU A 71 -11.20 5.17 4.36
CA GLU A 71 -10.66 3.81 4.33
C GLU A 71 -9.51 3.74 3.33
N ILE A 72 -8.38 3.15 3.73
CA ILE A 72 -7.22 2.93 2.88
C ILE A 72 -6.87 1.45 2.94
N ILE A 73 -6.89 0.77 1.79
CA ILE A 73 -6.51 -0.63 1.63
C ILE A 73 -5.13 -0.68 0.99
N PHE A 74 -4.13 -1.20 1.71
CA PHE A 74 -2.80 -1.47 1.18
C PHE A 74 -2.77 -2.88 0.61
N LEU A 75 -2.70 -2.98 -0.73
CA LEU A 75 -2.64 -4.25 -1.45
C LEU A 75 -1.18 -4.64 -1.68
N MET A 76 -0.78 -5.74 -1.04
CA MET A 76 0.55 -6.31 -1.05
C MET A 76 0.56 -7.64 -1.80
N GLY A 77 1.71 -8.01 -2.34
CA GLY A 77 1.91 -9.29 -3.01
C GLY A 77 3.07 -9.24 -3.99
N ALA A 78 3.70 -10.39 -4.23
CA ALA A 78 4.78 -10.51 -5.20
C ALA A 78 4.33 -10.04 -6.60
N PRO A 79 5.26 -9.69 -7.50
CA PRO A 79 4.99 -9.74 -8.93
C PRO A 79 4.30 -11.07 -9.31
N GLY A 80 3.41 -11.10 -10.30
CA GLY A 80 2.69 -12.34 -10.68
C GLY A 80 1.61 -12.87 -9.70
N SER A 81 1.45 -12.27 -8.51
CA SER A 81 0.42 -12.65 -7.52
C SER A 81 -1.03 -12.33 -7.92
N GLY A 82 -1.24 -11.60 -9.01
CA GLY A 82 -2.58 -11.27 -9.51
C GLY A 82 -3.21 -9.99 -8.92
N LYS A 83 -2.41 -9.08 -8.33
CA LYS A 83 -2.89 -7.77 -7.82
C LYS A 83 -3.77 -7.04 -8.82
N GLY A 84 -3.26 -6.79 -10.03
CA GLY A 84 -4.03 -6.11 -11.09
C GLY A 84 -5.35 -6.80 -11.44
N THR A 85 -5.39 -8.14 -11.39
CA THR A 85 -6.60 -8.94 -11.64
C THR A 85 -7.63 -8.77 -10.53
N HIS A 86 -7.19 -8.73 -9.26
CA HIS A 86 -8.08 -8.67 -8.10
C HIS A 86 -8.48 -7.26 -7.68
N THR A 87 -7.69 -6.23 -8.01
CA THR A 87 -7.96 -4.83 -7.64
C THR A 87 -9.39 -4.38 -7.98
N PRO A 88 -9.92 -4.56 -9.21
CA PRO A 88 -11.29 -4.16 -9.54
C PRO A 88 -12.34 -4.87 -8.68
N SER A 89 -12.13 -6.16 -8.40
CA SER A 89 -13.05 -6.95 -7.56
C SER A 89 -13.03 -6.51 -6.09
N ILE A 90 -11.85 -6.17 -5.56
CA ILE A 90 -11.69 -5.65 -4.19
C ILE A 90 -12.40 -4.29 -4.08
N LEU A 91 -12.17 -3.38 -5.03
CA LEU A 91 -12.82 -2.07 -5.05
C LEU A 91 -14.34 -2.21 -5.11
N HIS A 92 -14.85 -3.01 -6.05
CA HIS A 92 -16.28 -3.24 -6.23
C HIS A 92 -16.95 -3.82 -4.98
N SER A 93 -16.39 -4.89 -4.41
CA SER A 93 -16.93 -5.54 -3.21
C SER A 93 -16.95 -4.64 -1.96
N ARG A 94 -16.09 -3.61 -1.92
CA ARG A 94 -16.04 -2.62 -0.84
C ARG A 94 -16.83 -1.35 -1.14
N GLY A 95 -17.42 -1.22 -2.32
CA GLY A 95 -18.09 0.01 -2.76
C GLY A 95 -17.13 1.19 -2.89
N ILE A 96 -15.86 0.94 -3.19
CA ILE A 96 -14.84 1.96 -3.37
C ILE A 96 -14.87 2.44 -4.82
N THR A 97 -15.13 3.73 -5.02
CA THR A 97 -15.21 4.37 -6.34
C THR A 97 -13.96 5.18 -6.70
N ASN A 98 -13.09 5.50 -5.73
CA ASN A 98 -11.79 6.08 -6.04
C ASN A 98 -10.95 5.12 -6.90
N PRO A 99 -10.21 5.62 -7.90
CA PRO A 99 -9.27 4.80 -8.65
C PRO A 99 -8.15 4.29 -7.71
N PRO A 100 -7.57 3.11 -7.98
CA PRO A 100 -6.46 2.61 -7.20
C PRO A 100 -5.22 3.50 -7.39
N ILE A 101 -4.51 3.76 -6.30
CA ILE A 101 -3.22 4.43 -6.30
C ILE A 101 -2.14 3.37 -6.50
N CYS A 102 -1.54 3.34 -7.68
CA CYS A 102 -0.41 2.45 -7.97
C CYS A 102 0.90 3.22 -7.83
N MET A 103 1.74 2.86 -6.85
CA MET A 103 2.98 3.60 -6.60
C MET A 103 3.93 3.61 -7.81
N SER A 104 3.99 2.53 -8.59
CA SER A 104 4.81 2.51 -9.80
C SER A 104 4.36 3.54 -10.84
N ASN A 105 3.07 3.89 -10.88
CA ASN A 105 2.55 4.91 -11.80
C ASN A 105 2.89 6.33 -11.30
N LEU A 106 3.01 6.53 -9.99
CA LEU A 106 3.42 7.81 -9.41
C LEU A 106 4.93 8.07 -9.60
N LEU A 107 5.73 7.01 -9.70
CA LEU A 107 7.19 7.06 -9.85
C LEU A 107 7.64 7.15 -11.33
N GLN A 108 6.82 7.79 -12.17
CA GLN A 108 7.06 7.89 -13.62
C GLN A 108 7.66 9.24 -14.05
N THR A 109 8.01 10.13 -13.11
CA THR A 109 8.70 11.37 -13.48
C THR A 109 10.09 11.06 -14.04
N PRO A 110 10.65 11.90 -14.94
CA PRO A 110 11.98 11.68 -15.50
C PRO A 110 13.04 11.42 -14.43
N GLU A 111 12.99 12.16 -13.33
CA GLU A 111 13.93 12.02 -12.21
C GLU A 111 13.77 10.67 -11.50
N CYS A 112 12.52 10.21 -11.30
CA CYS A 112 12.27 8.90 -10.70
C CYS A 112 12.74 7.77 -11.62
N ARG A 113 12.47 7.89 -12.93
CA ARG A 113 12.91 6.91 -13.93
C ARG A 113 14.43 6.83 -14.00
N ASP A 114 15.12 7.96 -14.07
CA ASP A 114 16.57 8.02 -14.10
C ASP A 114 17.22 7.34 -12.89
N LEU A 115 16.63 7.48 -11.69
CA LEU A 115 17.09 6.78 -10.49
C LEU A 115 16.84 5.28 -10.60
N ILE A 116 15.62 4.88 -10.96
CA ILE A 116 15.21 3.47 -11.08
C ILE A 116 16.06 2.74 -12.13
N ASP A 117 16.29 3.35 -13.28
CA ASP A 117 17.07 2.80 -14.39
C ASP A 117 18.55 2.62 -14.00
N LYS A 118 19.06 3.44 -13.06
CA LYS A 118 20.40 3.30 -12.46
C LYS A 118 20.44 2.29 -11.31
N GLY A 119 19.35 1.59 -11.03
CA GLY A 119 19.22 0.69 -9.88
C GLY A 119 19.21 1.42 -8.52
N GLN A 120 18.97 2.74 -8.51
CA GLN A 120 18.90 3.55 -7.31
C GLN A 120 17.45 3.60 -6.79
N MET A 121 17.31 3.63 -5.47
CA MET A 121 16.00 3.72 -4.84
C MET A 121 15.53 5.18 -4.76
N VAL A 122 14.28 5.42 -5.15
CA VAL A 122 13.62 6.70 -4.85
C VAL A 122 13.47 6.84 -3.33
N SER A 123 13.84 7.99 -2.79
CA SER A 123 13.85 8.22 -1.34
C SER A 123 12.46 8.04 -0.70
N ASP A 124 12.40 7.51 0.52
CA ASP A 124 11.14 7.33 1.26
C ASP A 124 10.36 8.64 1.42
N ARG A 125 11.06 9.77 1.56
CA ARG A 125 10.43 11.10 1.63
C ARG A 125 9.63 11.40 0.36
N GLN A 126 10.24 11.21 -0.81
CA GLN A 126 9.59 11.48 -2.09
C GLN A 126 8.42 10.52 -2.34
N VAL A 127 8.59 9.24 -1.98
CA VAL A 127 7.52 8.23 -2.03
C VAL A 127 6.33 8.65 -1.17
N LEU A 128 6.56 9.12 0.06
CA LEU A 128 5.51 9.61 0.96
C LEU A 128 4.82 10.86 0.44
N GLU A 129 5.57 11.82 -0.08
CA GLU A 129 5.01 13.04 -0.67
C GLU A 129 4.07 12.72 -1.85
N LEU A 130 4.48 11.81 -2.75
CA LEU A 130 3.65 11.34 -3.87
C LEU A 130 2.40 10.61 -3.38
N LEU A 131 2.53 9.74 -2.38
CA LEU A 131 1.40 9.02 -1.80
C LEU A 131 0.40 9.98 -1.15
N PHE A 132 0.86 10.91 -0.31
CA PHE A 132 -0.01 11.88 0.36
C PHE A 132 -0.72 12.79 -0.64
N ASP A 133 -0.04 13.24 -1.68
CA ASP A 133 -0.63 14.02 -2.77
C ASP A 133 -1.76 13.24 -3.47
N ALA A 134 -1.53 11.96 -3.80
CA ALA A 134 -2.55 11.10 -4.41
C ALA A 134 -3.74 10.82 -3.48
N LEU A 135 -3.49 10.61 -2.18
CA LEU A 135 -4.55 10.42 -1.19
C LEU A 135 -5.41 11.68 -1.03
N ILE A 136 -4.80 12.87 -0.96
CA ILE A 136 -5.53 14.14 -0.81
C ILE A 136 -6.40 14.44 -2.04
N LYS A 137 -5.92 14.07 -3.23
CA LYS A 137 -6.68 14.21 -4.49
C LYS A 137 -7.83 13.21 -4.62
N SER A 138 -7.84 12.15 -3.82
CA SER A 138 -8.93 11.17 -3.80
C SER A 138 -10.15 11.70 -3.04
N THR A 139 -11.36 11.26 -3.40
CA THR A 139 -12.56 11.71 -2.69
C THR A 139 -12.56 11.14 -1.26
N SER A 140 -12.70 12.02 -0.27
CA SER A 140 -12.48 11.67 1.15
C SER A 140 -13.60 10.86 1.82
N ASP A 141 -14.81 10.91 1.26
CA ASP A 141 -16.01 10.23 1.75
C ASP A 141 -16.09 8.74 1.37
N VAL A 142 -15.24 8.28 0.46
CA VAL A 142 -15.10 6.88 0.05
C VAL A 142 -13.70 6.34 0.37
N GLY A 143 -13.52 5.03 0.23
CA GLY A 143 -12.22 4.39 0.47
C GLY A 143 -11.25 4.58 -0.70
N VAL A 144 -10.04 4.04 -0.60
CA VAL A 144 -9.08 3.93 -1.70
C VAL A 144 -8.23 2.68 -1.52
N LEU A 145 -7.71 2.14 -2.62
CA LEU A 145 -6.72 1.05 -2.61
C LEU A 145 -5.36 1.59 -3.05
N VAL A 146 -4.32 1.26 -2.32
CA VAL A 146 -2.93 1.60 -2.60
C VAL A 146 -2.15 0.32 -2.90
N ASP A 147 -1.58 0.21 -4.09
CA ASP A 147 -0.70 -0.89 -4.52
C ASP A 147 0.77 -0.45 -4.48
N GLY A 148 1.61 -1.28 -3.87
CA GLY A 148 3.05 -1.09 -3.87
C GLY A 148 3.61 -0.21 -2.76
N PHE A 149 2.85 0.03 -1.68
CA PHE A 149 3.27 0.70 -0.44
C PHE A 149 2.69 0.00 0.79
N PRO A 150 3.44 -0.18 1.90
CA PRO A 150 4.85 0.14 2.09
C PRO A 150 5.80 -0.95 1.53
N ARG A 151 7.06 -0.59 1.26
CA ARG A 151 8.15 -1.50 0.82
C ARG A 151 9.37 -1.51 1.74
N THR A 152 9.46 -0.56 2.68
CA THR A 152 10.58 -0.44 3.63
C THR A 152 10.06 -0.29 5.06
N GLU A 153 10.87 -0.65 6.06
CA GLU A 153 10.54 -0.47 7.47
C GLU A 153 10.31 1.01 7.82
N ILE A 154 11.03 1.93 7.18
CA ILE A 154 10.82 3.37 7.33
C ILE A 154 9.41 3.75 6.87
N GLN A 155 8.95 3.23 5.73
CA GLN A 155 7.60 3.46 5.24
C GLN A 155 6.53 2.88 6.17
N VAL A 156 6.79 1.72 6.80
CA VAL A 156 5.90 1.14 7.83
C VAL A 156 5.78 2.06 9.04
N GLU A 157 6.89 2.63 9.53
CA GLU A 157 6.85 3.62 10.61
C GLU A 157 6.12 4.90 10.19
N CYS A 158 6.35 5.38 8.98
CA CYS A 158 5.64 6.53 8.43
C CYS A 158 4.12 6.27 8.28
N LEU A 159 3.72 5.03 7.99
CA LEU A 159 2.32 4.61 7.93
C LEU A 159 1.62 4.73 9.29
N LYS A 160 2.33 4.41 10.39
CA LYS A 160 1.80 4.62 11.75
C LYS A 160 1.63 6.11 12.06
N LEU A 161 2.62 6.93 11.68
CA LEU A 161 2.58 8.37 11.90
C LEU A 161 1.42 9.06 11.16
N ILE A 162 1.14 8.69 9.90
CA ILE A 162 -0.02 9.24 9.18
C ILE A 162 -1.34 8.80 9.82
N TYR A 163 -1.44 7.55 10.27
CA TYR A 163 -2.62 7.06 10.97
C TYR A 163 -2.90 7.90 12.23
N ASP A 164 -1.88 8.14 13.05
CA ASP A 164 -2.01 8.96 14.26
C ASP A 164 -2.41 10.41 13.93
N LYS A 165 -1.84 11.01 12.87
CA LYS A 165 -2.21 12.35 12.40
C LYS A 165 -3.68 12.41 11.95
N MET A 166 -4.16 11.41 11.22
CA MET A 166 -5.55 11.32 10.78
C MET A 166 -6.50 11.16 11.98
N GLN A 167 -6.13 10.36 12.99
CA GLN A 167 -6.93 10.20 14.21
C GLN A 167 -7.05 11.50 15.00
N ILE A 168 -5.94 12.22 15.21
CA ILE A 168 -5.93 13.50 15.94
C ILE A 168 -6.81 14.53 15.24
N LYS A 169 -6.69 14.67 13.91
CA LYS A 169 -7.52 15.60 13.12
C LYS A 169 -9.01 15.26 13.21
N THR A 170 -9.37 13.97 13.16
CA THR A 170 -10.76 13.53 13.35
C THR A 170 -11.26 13.89 14.76
N GLY A 171 -10.46 13.66 15.81
CA GLY A 171 -10.80 14.02 17.18
C GLY A 171 -11.04 15.52 17.40
N GLN A 172 -10.14 16.37 16.89
CA GLN A 172 -10.26 17.84 16.97
C GLN A 172 -11.50 18.38 16.24
N ARG A 173 -11.91 17.75 15.15
CA ARG A 173 -13.12 18.14 14.40
C ARG A 173 -14.41 17.74 15.13
N LEU A 174 -14.43 16.56 15.75
CA LEU A 174 -15.57 16.10 16.55
C LEU A 174 -15.86 17.01 17.75
N THR A 175 -14.82 17.60 18.35
CA THR A 175 -14.98 18.57 19.44
C THR A 175 -15.44 19.96 18.98
N ALA A 176 -15.34 20.28 17.69
CA ALA A 176 -15.45 21.64 17.19
C ALA A 176 -16.82 22.02 16.56
N ARG A 177 -17.73 21.08 16.22
CA ARG A 177 -19.04 21.48 15.64
C ARG A 177 -20.14 20.41 15.53
N ASN A 178 -21.37 20.89 15.74
CA ASN A 178 -22.71 20.38 15.36
C ASN A 178 -22.89 20.14 13.83
N HIS A 179 -21.97 19.44 13.15
CA HIS A 179 -22.09 19.14 11.71
C HIS A 179 -22.59 17.71 11.47
N LEU A 180 -23.61 17.59 10.60
CA LEU A 180 -24.45 16.41 10.29
C LEU A 180 -23.73 15.19 9.67
N HIS A 181 -22.39 15.13 9.69
CA HIS A 181 -21.64 13.99 9.16
C HIS A 181 -20.75 13.39 10.26
N PRO A 182 -21.10 12.20 10.79
CA PRO A 182 -20.21 11.48 11.69
C PRO A 182 -18.91 11.16 10.95
N HIS A 183 -17.84 11.87 11.27
CA HIS A 183 -16.53 11.61 10.68
C HIS A 183 -15.99 10.33 11.31
N SER A 184 -16.01 9.25 10.52
CA SER A 184 -15.56 7.94 10.95
C SER A 184 -14.05 7.94 11.18
N ARG A 185 -13.60 7.18 12.18
CA ARG A 185 -12.15 6.95 12.39
C ARG A 185 -11.52 6.40 11.10
N PRO A 186 -10.30 6.84 10.73
CA PRO A 186 -9.60 6.28 9.59
C PRO A 186 -9.45 4.76 9.75
N VAL A 187 -9.71 4.02 8.67
CA VAL A 187 -9.58 2.57 8.63
C VAL A 187 -8.46 2.19 7.68
N PHE A 188 -7.38 1.62 8.20
CA PHE A 188 -6.31 1.05 7.38
C PHE A 188 -6.49 -0.46 7.31
N ARG A 189 -6.40 -1.04 6.11
CA ARG A 189 -6.44 -2.49 5.89
C ARG A 189 -5.21 -2.91 5.11
N ILE A 190 -4.63 -4.04 5.48
CA ILE A 190 -3.55 -4.66 4.72
C ILE A 190 -4.13 -5.93 4.09
N CYS A 191 -4.10 -6.00 2.76
CA CYS A 191 -4.53 -7.15 1.99
C CYS A 191 -3.29 -7.74 1.31
N VAL A 192 -2.97 -9.00 1.59
CA VAL A 192 -1.81 -9.68 1.00
C VAL A 192 -2.30 -10.75 0.05
N LEU A 193 -1.96 -10.64 -1.24
CA LEU A 193 -2.12 -11.72 -2.20
C LEU A 193 -0.89 -12.60 -2.17
N TYR A 194 -1.09 -13.81 -1.68
CA TYR A 194 -0.06 -14.83 -1.60
C TYR A 194 -0.12 -15.74 -2.82
N VAL A 195 1.06 -16.05 -3.35
CA VAL A 195 1.28 -17.05 -4.39
C VAL A 195 2.64 -17.67 -4.10
N ASP A 196 2.78 -18.95 -4.42
CA ASP A 196 4.08 -19.62 -4.32
C ASP A 196 5.07 -19.02 -5.33
N GLU A 197 6.35 -19.05 -5.00
CA GLU A 197 7.42 -18.40 -5.78
C GLU A 197 7.56 -19.01 -7.18
N ASP A 198 7.50 -20.33 -7.29
CA ASP A 198 7.53 -21.06 -8.56
C ASP A 198 6.36 -20.64 -9.47
N ILE A 199 5.15 -20.54 -8.91
CA ILE A 199 3.95 -20.09 -9.62
C ILE A 199 4.07 -18.61 -10.00
N SER A 200 4.65 -17.78 -9.11
CA SER A 200 4.94 -16.38 -9.39
C SER A 200 5.84 -16.26 -10.61
N VAL A 201 7.01 -16.90 -10.59
CA VAL A 201 8.00 -16.90 -11.68
C VAL A 201 7.36 -17.43 -12.97
N GLN A 202 6.68 -18.58 -12.92
CA GLN A 202 6.01 -19.16 -14.08
C GLN A 202 5.02 -18.19 -14.73
N ARG A 203 4.21 -17.48 -13.94
CA ARG A 203 3.24 -16.50 -14.45
C ARG A 203 3.91 -15.30 -15.10
N GLN A 204 5.05 -14.86 -14.57
CA GLN A 204 5.79 -13.74 -15.12
C GLN A 204 6.45 -14.10 -16.46
N LEU A 205 7.12 -15.25 -16.54
CA LEU A 205 7.68 -15.74 -17.80
C LEU A 205 6.60 -15.94 -18.87
N ALA A 206 5.48 -16.56 -18.50
CA ALA A 206 4.35 -16.77 -19.41
C ALA A 206 3.78 -15.43 -19.93
N ARG A 207 3.68 -14.42 -19.04
CA ARG A 207 3.30 -13.06 -19.41
C ARG A 207 4.32 -12.42 -20.36
N GLY A 208 5.61 -12.59 -20.10
CA GLY A 208 6.69 -12.08 -20.96
C GLY A 208 6.63 -12.65 -22.38
N VAL A 209 6.39 -13.96 -22.52
CA VAL A 209 6.18 -14.60 -23.83
C VAL A 209 5.00 -13.97 -24.56
N MET A 210 3.85 -13.84 -23.88
CA MET A 210 2.64 -13.25 -24.46
C MET A 210 2.86 -11.79 -24.91
N ILE A 211 3.56 -10.98 -24.12
CA ILE A 211 3.85 -9.58 -24.46
C ILE A 211 4.75 -9.49 -25.69
N ARG A 212 5.81 -10.30 -25.77
CA ARG A 212 6.72 -10.31 -26.93
C ARG A 212 6.01 -10.72 -28.21
N GLU A 213 5.15 -11.74 -28.14
CA GLU A 213 4.34 -12.19 -29.28
C GLU A 213 3.37 -11.10 -29.74
N HIS A 214 2.63 -10.47 -28.82
CA HIS A 214 1.75 -9.34 -29.13
C HIS A 214 2.50 -8.18 -29.77
N ASN A 215 3.63 -7.76 -29.17
CA ASN A 215 4.46 -6.68 -29.69
C ASN A 215 5.01 -6.99 -31.09
N LEU A 216 5.34 -8.25 -31.38
CA LEU A 216 5.75 -8.68 -32.71
C LEU A 216 4.60 -8.58 -33.73
N GLN A 217 3.38 -8.93 -33.33
CA GLN A 217 2.19 -8.78 -34.17
C GLN A 217 1.86 -7.31 -34.44
N VAL A 218 1.94 -6.44 -33.44
CA VAL A 218 1.76 -4.99 -33.60
C VAL A 218 2.81 -4.42 -34.57
N ARG A 219 4.08 -4.83 -34.45
CA ARG A 219 5.15 -4.45 -35.41
C ARG A 219 4.85 -4.88 -36.83
N ARG A 220 4.34 -6.10 -37.02
CA ARG A 220 4.06 -6.65 -38.36
C ARG A 220 2.83 -6.04 -39.01
N SER A 221 1.77 -5.82 -38.24
CA SER A 221 0.49 -5.32 -38.74
C SER A 221 0.43 -3.78 -38.84
N GLY A 222 1.26 -3.08 -38.05
CA GLY A 222 1.14 -1.63 -37.87
C GLY A 222 -0.10 -1.20 -37.09
N GLN A 223 -0.85 -2.15 -36.51
CA GLN A 223 -2.10 -1.89 -35.78
C GLN A 223 -1.98 -2.29 -34.31
N GLY A 224 -2.55 -1.46 -33.44
CA GLY A 224 -2.56 -1.68 -31.98
C GLY A 224 -1.50 -0.89 -31.22
N GLN A 225 -1.47 -1.07 -29.91
CA GLN A 225 -0.48 -0.46 -29.01
C GLN A 225 0.47 -1.52 -28.46
N PHE A 226 1.73 -1.13 -28.29
CA PHE A 226 2.72 -1.95 -27.62
C PHE A 226 2.35 -2.16 -26.16
N TRP A 227 2.55 -3.39 -25.69
CA TRP A 227 2.50 -3.71 -24.29
C TRP A 227 3.89 -3.56 -23.68
N GLU A 228 3.93 -3.01 -22.47
CA GLU A 228 5.18 -2.80 -21.72
C GLU A 228 5.83 -4.13 -21.36
N GLU A 229 7.11 -4.29 -21.72
CA GLU A 229 7.96 -5.40 -21.30
C GLU A 229 8.62 -5.06 -19.96
N ARG A 230 8.36 -5.87 -18.93
CA ARG A 230 8.90 -5.66 -17.59
C ARG A 230 10.18 -6.46 -17.40
N VAL A 231 11.08 -5.97 -16.54
CA VAL A 231 12.34 -6.67 -16.23
C VAL A 231 12.06 -8.09 -15.71
N THR A 232 11.08 -8.25 -14.81
CA THR A 232 10.71 -9.53 -14.20
C THR A 232 10.05 -10.52 -15.17
N ASP A 233 9.77 -10.12 -16.41
CA ASP A 233 9.13 -10.97 -17.44
C ASP A 233 10.17 -11.73 -18.31
N ASN A 234 11.47 -11.50 -18.07
CA ASN A 234 12.55 -11.97 -18.94
C ASN A 234 13.57 -12.89 -18.26
N ASP A 235 13.58 -12.97 -16.93
CA ASP A 235 14.58 -13.71 -16.16
C ASP A 235 13.94 -14.33 -14.92
N GLU A 236 14.28 -15.57 -14.62
CA GLU A 236 13.83 -16.30 -13.43
C GLU A 236 14.53 -15.83 -12.14
N THR A 237 15.67 -15.15 -12.29
CA THR A 237 16.55 -14.72 -11.19
C THR A 237 16.29 -13.29 -10.70
N VAL A 238 15.34 -12.58 -11.32
CA VAL A 238 14.98 -11.17 -11.05
C VAL A 238 13.60 -11.04 -10.42
#